data_AF-A0A1X1JE76-F1
#
_entry.id   AF-A0A1X1JE76-F1
#
_cell.length_a   1.000
_cell.length_b   1.000
_cell.length_c   1.000
_cell.angle_alpha   90.00
_cell.angle_beta   90.00
_cell.angle_gamma   90.00
#
_symmetry.space_group_name_H-M   'P 1'
#
loop_
_entity.id
_entity.type
_entity.pdbx_description
1 polymer ?
#
loop_
_entity_poly.entity_id
_entity_poly.type
_entity_poly.pdbx_seq_one_letter_code
_entity_poly.pdbx_strand_id
1 'polypeptide(L)'
;MLNSIILGILTIVLALIFSLLHLAAAFAAMKEKNYCQGNMCILVGSCLTSLALAIFFFVPLATVVLWIVGSSIICYGAYWNGRQQENQHISHHIIRGTLAALITLLFILL
;
A
#
# COMPACT_ATOMS: atom_id res chain seq x y z
N MET A 1 8.48 23.22 13.34
CA MET A 1 9.61 22.25 13.30
C MET A 1 9.26 20.93 13.97
N LEU A 2 8.93 20.90 15.27
CA LEU A 2 8.53 19.66 15.96
C LEU A 2 7.30 18.98 15.32
N ASN A 3 6.26 19.75 14.98
CA ASN A 3 5.05 19.21 14.34
C ASN A 3 5.34 18.54 12.99
N SER A 4 6.24 19.10 12.19
CA SER A 4 6.66 18.54 10.88
C SER A 4 7.45 17.25 11.04
N ILE A 5 8.28 17.16 12.08
CA ILE A 5 9.04 15.94 12.40
C ILE A 5 8.08 14.82 12.85
N ILE A 6 7.12 15.14 13.73
CA ILE A 6 6.11 14.18 14.19
C ILE A 6 5.28 13.68 13.00
N LEU A 7 4.84 14.59 12.11
CA LEU A 7 4.08 14.26 10.91
C LEU A 7 4.88 13.35 9.98
N GLY A 8 6.18 13.62 9.78
CA GLY A 8 7.06 12.79 8.95
C GLY A 8 7.21 11.38 9.49
N ILE A 9 7.49 11.24 10.79
CA ILE A 9 7.61 9.94 11.44
C ILE A 9 6.29 9.17 11.32
N LEU A 10 5.17 9.81 11.63
CA LEU A 10 3.84 9.18 11.52
C LEU A 10 3.57 8.67 10.10
N THR A 11 3.86 9.49 9.09
CA THR A 11 3.66 9.16 7.68
C THR A 11 4.47 7.94 7.27
N ILE A 12 5.76 7.92 7.61
CA ILE A 12 6.67 6.82 7.28
C ILE A 12 6.22 5.54 7.98
N VAL A 13 5.87 5.59 9.28
CA VAL A 13 5.42 4.42 10.03
C VAL A 13 4.13 3.84 9.42
N LEU A 14 3.13 4.67 9.13
CA LEU A 14 1.88 4.22 8.51
C LEU A 14 2.12 3.60 7.13
N ALA A 15 2.92 4.27 6.31
CA ALA A 15 3.26 3.80 4.97
C ALA A 15 4.02 2.47 4.99
N LEU A 16 4.95 2.32 5.93
CA LEU A 16 5.76 1.12 6.10
C LEU A 16 4.92 -0.06 6.57
N ILE A 17 4.04 0.14 7.56
CA ILE A 17 3.09 -0.89 7.99
C ILE A 17 2.19 -1.33 6.83
N PHE A 18 1.62 -0.38 6.09
CA PHE A 18 0.77 -0.68 4.93
C PHE A 18 1.51 -1.51 3.87
N SER A 19 2.74 -1.12 3.52
CA SER A 19 3.54 -1.83 2.52
C SER A 19 3.92 -3.24 2.98
N LEU A 20 4.43 -3.39 4.22
CA LEU A 20 4.88 -4.68 4.74
C LEU A 20 3.75 -5.68 4.96
N LEU A 21 2.57 -5.23 5.43
CA LEU A 21 1.43 -6.13 5.61
C LEU A 21 0.96 -6.72 4.28
N HIS A 22 0.90 -5.91 3.22
CA HIS A 22 0.50 -6.38 1.89
C HIS A 22 1.59 -7.23 1.23
N LEU A 23 2.87 -6.89 1.43
CA LEU A 23 3.99 -7.70 0.95
C LEU A 23 4.01 -9.08 1.64
N ALA A 24 3.76 -9.12 2.95
CA ALA A 24 3.65 -10.38 3.70
C ALA A 24 2.47 -11.22 3.20
N ALA A 25 1.30 -10.60 2.95
CA ALA A 25 0.15 -11.29 2.38
C ALA A 25 0.44 -11.84 0.98
N ALA A 26 1.13 -11.05 0.14
CA ALA A 26 1.57 -11.51 -1.18
C ALA A 26 2.52 -12.71 -1.06
N PHE A 27 3.56 -12.63 -0.22
CA PHE A 27 4.50 -13.74 -0.04
C PHE A 27 3.87 -15.00 0.55
N ALA A 28 2.92 -14.87 1.47
CA ALA A 28 2.14 -16.00 1.96
C ALA A 28 1.42 -16.70 0.80
N ALA A 29 0.75 -15.93 -0.08
CA ALA A 29 0.12 -16.48 -1.28
C ALA A 29 1.12 -17.11 -2.26
N MET A 30 2.31 -16.50 -2.45
CA MET A 30 3.36 -17.08 -3.30
C MET A 30 3.89 -18.41 -2.75
N LYS A 31 4.02 -18.53 -1.42
CA LYS A 31 4.42 -19.77 -0.73
C LYS A 31 3.39 -20.88 -0.96
N GLU A 32 2.11 -20.54 -0.99
CA GLU A 32 1.00 -21.45 -1.32
C GLU A 32 0.84 -21.70 -2.82
N LYS A 33 1.72 -21.14 -3.66
CA LYS A 33 1.65 -21.20 -5.14
C LYS A 33 0.33 -20.64 -5.71
N ASN A 34 -0.31 -19.71 -4.99
CA ASN A 34 -1.54 -19.07 -5.41
C ASN A 34 -1.25 -17.79 -6.19
N TYR A 35 -1.06 -17.97 -7.49
CA TYR A 35 -0.69 -16.91 -8.43
C TYR A 35 -1.88 -16.25 -9.13
N CYS A 36 -3.04 -16.19 -8.47
CA CYS A 36 -4.20 -15.52 -9.03
C CYS A 36 -3.89 -14.03 -9.31
N GLN A 37 -4.63 -13.43 -10.24
CA GLN A 37 -4.40 -12.06 -10.68
C GLN A 37 -4.39 -11.05 -9.51
N GLY A 38 -5.28 -11.22 -8.53
CA GLY A 38 -5.33 -10.29 -7.40
C GLY A 38 -4.11 -10.42 -6.47
N ASN A 39 -3.59 -11.64 -6.23
CA ASN A 39 -2.34 -11.83 -5.48
C ASN A 39 -1.13 -11.26 -6.21
N MET A 40 -1.08 -11.39 -7.54
CA MET A 40 -0.03 -10.76 -8.36
C MET A 40 -0.10 -9.23 -8.30
N CYS A 41 -1.30 -8.66 -8.36
CA CYS A 41 -1.49 -7.22 -8.15
C CYS A 41 -1.00 -6.79 -6.75
N ILE A 42 -1.37 -7.51 -5.69
CA ILE A 42 -0.91 -7.20 -4.32
C ILE A 42 0.62 -7.27 -4.23
N LEU A 43 1.26 -8.26 -4.86
CA LEU A 43 2.72 -8.37 -4.92
C LEU A 43 3.35 -7.16 -5.62
N VAL A 44 2.94 -6.88 -6.86
CA VAL A 44 3.50 -5.77 -7.64
C VAL A 44 3.27 -4.44 -6.95
N GLY A 45 2.05 -4.20 -6.47
CA GLY A 45 1.69 -2.96 -5.79
C GLY A 45 2.48 -2.78 -4.49
N SER A 46 2.68 -3.84 -3.70
CA SER A 46 3.48 -3.78 -2.46
C SER A 46 4.97 -3.60 -2.70
N CYS A 47 5.52 -4.16 -3.79
CA CYS A 47 6.86 -3.83 -4.24
C CYS A 47 6.99 -2.35 -4.61
N LEU A 48 6.01 -1.78 -5.33
CA LEU A 48 6.00 -0.36 -5.70
C LEU A 48 5.91 0.56 -4.48
N THR A 49 5.03 0.28 -3.51
CA THR A 49 4.93 1.10 -2.29
C THR A 49 6.17 0.97 -1.41
N SER A 50 6.80 -0.21 -1.38
CA SER A 50 8.08 -0.42 -0.68
C SER A 50 9.22 0.35 -1.35
N LEU A 51 9.27 0.35 -2.69
CA LEU A 51 10.23 1.14 -3.45
C LEU A 51 10.01 2.64 -3.25
N ALA A 52 8.75 3.09 -3.23
CA ALA A 52 8.39 4.48 -2.95
C ALA A 52 9.01 4.93 -1.61
N LEU A 53 8.88 4.12 -0.56
CA LEU A 53 9.49 4.39 0.75
C LEU A 53 11.02 4.41 0.70
N ALA A 54 11.64 3.49 -0.03
CA ALA A 54 13.09 3.41 -0.14
C ALA A 54 13.70 4.67 -0.80
N ILE A 55 12.98 5.29 -1.74
CA ILE A 55 13.45 6.48 -2.46
C ILE A 55 12.94 7.81 -1.87
N PHE A 56 12.16 7.76 -0.78
CA PHE A 56 11.45 8.92 -0.23
C PHE A 56 12.34 10.15 -0.02
N PHE A 57 13.50 9.96 0.63
CA PHE A 57 14.42 11.05 0.94
C PHE A 57 15.21 11.59 -0.27
N PHE A 58 15.21 10.86 -1.39
CA PHE A 58 15.96 11.23 -2.59
C PHE A 58 15.07 11.91 -3.63
N VAL A 59 13.85 11.42 -3.83
CA VAL A 59 12.95 11.91 -4.89
C VAL A 59 11.50 11.97 -4.37
N PRO A 60 11.12 13.02 -3.61
CA PRO A 60 9.80 13.10 -2.98
C PRO A 60 8.63 13.04 -3.96
N LEU A 61 8.72 13.74 -5.10
CA LEU A 61 7.66 13.72 -6.11
C LEU A 61 7.43 12.32 -6.70
N ALA A 62 8.51 11.61 -7.05
CA ALA A 62 8.42 10.24 -7.56
C ALA A 62 7.85 9.28 -6.50
N THR A 63 8.13 9.54 -5.23
CA THR A 63 7.59 8.76 -4.12
C THR A 63 6.08 8.87 -4.04
N VAL A 64 5.52 10.08 -4.13
CA VAL A 64 4.06 10.26 -4.12
C VAL A 64 3.41 9.54 -5.29
N VAL A 65 3.98 9.65 -6.49
CA VAL A 65 3.46 8.97 -7.68
C VAL A 65 3.50 7.45 -7.53
N LEU A 66 4.66 6.89 -7.14
CA LEU A 66 4.81 5.45 -6.91
C LEU A 66 3.90 4.95 -5.79
N TRP A 67 3.71 5.74 -4.74
CA TRP A 67 2.80 5.42 -3.64
C TRP A 67 1.35 5.31 -4.12
N ILE A 68 0.86 6.30 -4.87
CA ILE A 68 -0.51 6.30 -5.41
C ILE A 68 -0.71 5.11 -6.33
N VAL A 69 0.21 4.88 -7.27
CA VAL A 69 0.13 3.76 -8.22
C VAL A 69 0.18 2.43 -7.49
N GLY A 70 1.17 2.22 -6.62
CA GLY A 70 1.35 0.99 -5.87
C GLY A 70 0.16 0.67 -4.98
N SER A 71 -0.30 1.63 -4.17
CA SER A 71 -1.44 1.45 -3.26
C SER A 71 -2.75 1.21 -4.02
N SER A 72 -2.97 1.86 -5.17
CA SER A 72 -4.12 1.61 -6.03
C SER A 72 -4.12 0.18 -6.57
N ILE A 73 -2.97 -0.32 -7.03
CA ILE A 73 -2.82 -1.70 -7.51
C ILE A 73 -3.08 -2.71 -6.38
N ILE A 74 -2.58 -2.45 -5.17
CA ILE A 74 -2.86 -3.29 -3.99
C ILE A 74 -4.36 -3.34 -3.69
N CYS A 75 -5.01 -2.18 -3.61
CA CYS A 75 -6.44 -2.09 -3.32
C CYS A 75 -7.27 -2.80 -4.39
N TYR A 76 -6.91 -2.64 -5.66
CA TYR A 76 -7.54 -3.35 -6.77
C TYR A 76 -7.36 -4.87 -6.66
N GLY A 77 -6.13 -5.34 -6.43
CA GLY A 77 -5.85 -6.77 -6.28
C GLY A 77 -6.60 -7.41 -5.12
N ALA A 78 -6.68 -6.71 -3.99
CA ALA A 78 -7.46 -7.12 -2.84
C ALA A 78 -8.95 -7.19 -3.14
N TYR A 79 -9.50 -6.16 -3.80
CA TYR A 79 -10.90 -6.13 -4.21
C TYR A 79 -11.24 -7.30 -5.14
N TRP A 80 -10.37 -7.55 -6.13
CA TRP A 80 -10.52 -8.67 -7.06
C TRP A 80 -10.51 -10.03 -6.35
N ASN A 81 -9.58 -10.23 -5.41
CA ASN A 81 -9.51 -11.46 -4.62
C ASN A 81 -10.79 -11.69 -3.82
N GLY A 82 -11.32 -10.66 -3.15
CA GLY A 82 -12.56 -10.82 -2.41
C GLY A 82 -13.75 -11.11 -3.34
N ARG A 83 -13.80 -10.50 -4.54
CA ARG A 83 -14.87 -10.78 -5.52
C ARG A 83 -14.88 -12.25 -5.94
N GLN A 84 -13.70 -12.84 -6.17
CA GLN A 84 -13.56 -14.23 -6.60
C GLN A 84 -13.91 -15.24 -5.49
N GLN A 85 -13.77 -14.87 -4.22
CA GLN A 85 -14.04 -15.75 -3.08
C GLN A 85 -15.47 -15.61 -2.52
N GLU A 86 -16.33 -14.79 -3.15
CA GLU A 86 -17.68 -14.39 -2.68
C GLU A 86 -17.75 -13.84 -1.24
N ASN A 87 -16.61 -13.69 -0.56
CA ASN A 87 -16.50 -13.28 0.83
C ASN A 87 -16.01 -11.83 0.93
N GLN A 88 -16.81 -10.92 0.37
CA GLN A 88 -16.50 -9.49 0.30
C GLN A 88 -16.92 -8.75 1.57
N HIS A 89 -15.99 -8.57 2.51
CA HIS A 89 -16.18 -7.60 3.57
C HIS A 89 -15.89 -6.18 3.03
N ILE A 90 -16.93 -5.53 2.50
CA ILE A 90 -16.85 -4.18 1.90
C ILE A 90 -16.14 -3.19 2.85
N SER A 91 -16.42 -3.28 4.16
CA SER A 91 -15.78 -2.44 5.19
C SER A 91 -14.26 -2.50 5.15
N HIS A 92 -13.67 -3.67 4.91
CA HIS A 92 -12.22 -3.83 4.87
C HIS A 92 -11.59 -3.18 3.63
N HIS A 93 -12.30 -3.18 2.49
CA HIS A 93 -11.85 -2.47 1.28
C HIS A 93 -11.94 -0.95 1.46
N ILE A 94 -13.01 -0.45 2.11
CA ILE A 94 -13.13 0.97 2.45
C ILE A 94 -11.99 1.39 3.36
N ILE A 95 -11.71 0.64 4.43
CA ILE A 95 -10.61 0.95 5.36
C ILE A 95 -9.27 1.00 4.64
N ARG A 96 -8.99 0.03 3.75
CA ARG A 96 -7.75 0.02 2.95
C ARG A 96 -7.64 1.24 2.03
N GLY A 97 -8.71 1.58 1.31
CA GLY A 97 -8.74 2.76 0.43
C GLY A 97 -8.57 4.06 1.21
N THR A 98 -9.29 4.22 2.32
CA THR A 98 -9.18 5.39 3.21
C THR A 98 -7.76 5.52 3.76
N LEU A 99 -7.13 4.43 4.18
CA LEU A 99 -5.76 4.45 4.69
C LEU A 99 -4.76 4.83 3.59
N ALA A 100 -4.91 4.30 2.38
CA ALA A 100 -4.07 4.67 1.24
C ALA A 100 -4.20 6.16 0.89
N ALA A 101 -5.43 6.70 0.87
CA ALA A 101 -5.71 8.11 0.62
C ALA A 101 -5.15 9.01 1.74
N LEU A 102 -5.32 8.62 3.01
CA LEU A 102 -4.76 9.33 4.16
C LEU A 102 -3.24 9.41 4.06
N ILE A 103 -2.55 8.30 3.80
CA ILE A 103 -1.09 8.28 3.67
C ILE A 103 -0.64 9.14 2.49
N THR A 104 -1.38 9.12 1.38
CA THR A 104 -1.09 10.00 0.23
C THR A 104 -1.19 11.47 0.60
N LEU A 105 -2.26 11.87 1.31
CA LEU A 105 -2.42 13.23 1.79
C LEU A 105 -1.29 13.63 2.73
N LEU A 106 -0.89 12.73 3.64
CA LEU A 106 0.23 12.95 4.55
C LEU A 106 1.56 13.14 3.82
N PHE A 107 1.81 12.36 2.75
CA PHE A 107 2.99 12.56 1.90
C PHE A 107 2.98 13.90 1.15
N ILE A 108 1.83 14.39 0.72
CA ILE A 108 1.70 15.69 0.03
C ILE A 108 1.91 16.85 1.01
N LEU A 109 1.55 16.65 2.28
CA LEU A 109 1.72 17.65 3.34
C LEU A 109 3.15 17.72 3.92
N LEU A 110 4.02 16.75 3.58
CA LEU A 110 5.41 16.68 4.04
C LEU A 110 6.37 17.36 3.08
#